data_AF-A0A2A5H888-F1
#
_entry.id   AF-A0A2A5H888-F1
#
_cell.length_a   1.000
_cell.length_b   1.000
_cell.length_c   1.000
_cell.angle_alpha   90.00
_cell.angle_beta   90.00
_cell.angle_gamma   90.00
#
_symmetry.space_group_name_H-M   'P 1'
#
loop_
_entity.id
_entity.type
_entity.pdbx_description
1 polymer ?
#
loop_
_entity_poly.entity_id
_entity_poly.type
_entity_poly.pdbx_seq_one_letter_code
_entity_poly.pdbx_strand_id
1 'polypeptide(L)'
;MKIPRNIPCPCGSNIKYKRCCALADTPDEDFLSDQLISDDLDPNEAMLEGIREQAEELGSESLDSLSELMDTITPQQQKQDAVDDFLGLSSEQMHDFLHSPFERPKLIRFADDWQPKCKFMHLYDALVEFIGDEGVKATARGRLPFKWTKELYDNYDDGTLELKTGKIRSEMEFDALHTVRITAEQAGLIELKKGRFRLTDIGTELQAPERRAELVRILFEAYTQEFNWAYRDQADELEIIQRSFSFTLYMLSIFGEQTRHVDYYRHRFLQAFPASVEEVKDYDELRNEDVVMSLYNLRSIERFALFFGLITLEYPDKIKDRLDYSIKKTDQLDKLVKFYC
;
A
#
# COMPACT_ATOMS: atom_id res chain seq x y z
N MET A 1 32.03 25.66 -9.76
CA MET A 1 32.60 25.50 -8.40
C MET A 1 32.42 24.05 -7.98
N LYS A 2 33.46 23.37 -7.48
CA LYS A 2 33.29 22.00 -6.96
C LYS A 2 32.67 22.08 -5.57
N ILE A 3 31.48 21.51 -5.40
CA ILE A 3 30.83 21.41 -4.09
C ILE A 3 31.62 20.40 -3.24
N PRO A 4 32.07 20.76 -2.02
CA PRO A 4 32.78 19.82 -1.14
C PRO A 4 31.95 18.57 -0.87
N ARG A 5 32.54 17.38 -1.00
CA ARG A 5 31.82 16.11 -0.96
C ARG A 5 31.20 15.77 0.41
N ASN A 6 31.73 16.33 1.50
CA ASN A 6 31.34 16.00 2.87
C ASN A 6 30.41 17.05 3.54
N ILE A 7 30.01 18.12 2.84
CA ILE A 7 29.04 19.09 3.40
C ILE A 7 27.60 18.62 3.18
N PRO A 8 26.62 19.09 3.97
CA PRO A 8 25.19 18.86 3.71
C PRO A 8 24.80 19.23 2.27
N CYS A 9 23.97 18.41 1.65
CA CYS A 9 23.61 18.57 0.25
C CYS A 9 22.76 19.84 0.04
N PRO A 10 23.08 20.69 -0.96
CA PRO A 10 22.34 21.94 -1.20
C PRO A 10 20.88 21.75 -1.61
N CYS A 11 20.45 20.52 -1.93
CA CYS A 11 19.06 20.22 -2.26
C CYS A 11 18.12 20.19 -1.03
N GLY A 12 18.66 20.35 0.18
CA GLY A 12 17.86 20.38 1.42
C GLY A 12 17.61 19.00 2.05
N SER A 13 18.26 17.94 1.58
CA SER A 13 18.09 16.57 2.11
C SER A 13 18.77 16.32 3.47
N ASN A 14 19.57 17.27 3.95
CA ASN A 14 20.38 17.19 5.16
C ASN A 14 21.39 16.01 5.22
N ILE A 15 21.59 15.29 4.11
CA ILE A 15 22.60 14.22 3.95
C ILE A 15 23.84 14.80 3.25
N LYS A 16 25.04 14.22 3.48
CA LYS A 16 26.30 14.66 2.83
C LYS A 16 26.18 14.65 1.29
N TYR A 17 26.69 15.69 0.60
CA TYR A 17 26.61 15.86 -0.86
C TYR A 17 27.02 14.60 -1.63
N LYS A 18 28.09 13.92 -1.21
CA LYS A 18 28.58 12.66 -1.83
C LYS A 18 27.60 11.48 -1.77
N ARG A 19 26.64 11.50 -0.85
CA ARG A 19 25.60 10.46 -0.65
C ARG A 19 24.22 10.93 -1.11
N CYS A 20 24.15 12.09 -1.77
CA CYS A 20 22.90 12.66 -2.26
C CYS A 20 23.08 13.05 -3.73
N CYS A 21 22.99 14.33 -4.10
CA CYS A 21 23.03 14.75 -5.50
C CYS A 21 24.33 14.41 -6.25
N ALA A 22 25.43 14.10 -5.57
CA ALA A 22 26.65 13.65 -6.26
C ALA A 22 26.51 12.28 -6.95
N LEU A 23 25.52 11.47 -6.56
CA LEU A 23 25.20 10.19 -7.22
C LEU A 23 24.46 10.38 -8.55
N ALA A 24 23.85 11.55 -8.76
CA ALA A 24 23.19 11.91 -10.01
C ALA A 24 24.17 12.47 -11.07
N ASP A 25 25.42 12.77 -10.67
CA ASP A 25 26.45 13.42 -11.50
C ASP A 25 27.46 12.45 -12.15
N THR A 26 27.27 11.12 -12.01
CA THR A 26 28.17 10.13 -12.63
C THR A 26 27.50 9.42 -13.80
N PRO A 27 27.92 9.69 -15.06
CA PRO A 27 27.55 8.87 -16.20
C PRO A 27 28.44 7.63 -16.24
N ASP A 28 27.78 6.47 -16.11
CA ASP A 28 28.19 5.10 -16.43
C ASP A 28 29.47 4.47 -15.83
N GLU A 29 29.22 3.29 -15.27
CA GLU A 29 30.00 2.04 -15.11
C GLU A 29 31.53 2.02 -14.91
N ASP A 30 31.94 1.03 -14.13
CA ASP A 30 33.30 0.61 -13.76
C ASP A 30 34.05 1.49 -12.75
N PHE A 31 33.81 1.30 -11.45
CA PHE A 31 34.86 1.28 -10.40
C PHE A 31 34.29 0.74 -9.09
N LEU A 32 34.06 -0.58 -9.04
CA LEU A 32 33.98 -1.34 -7.79
C LEU A 32 35.25 -2.17 -7.67
N SER A 33 36.18 -1.72 -6.82
CA SER A 33 37.00 -2.59 -5.98
C SER A 33 37.93 -1.74 -5.13
N ASP A 34 37.99 -2.08 -3.85
CA ASP A 34 39.09 -1.75 -2.94
C ASP A 34 39.30 -0.28 -2.59
N GLN A 35 38.46 0.23 -1.70
CA GLN A 35 38.86 0.95 -0.49
C GLN A 35 37.63 1.54 0.18
N LEU A 36 37.25 0.99 1.34
CA LEU A 36 36.79 1.67 2.54
C LEU A 36 36.24 0.62 3.52
N ILE A 37 37.13 -0.24 4.00
CA ILE A 37 37.10 -0.70 5.39
C ILE A 37 37.58 0.50 6.23
N SER A 38 36.97 0.68 7.41
CA SER A 38 37.30 1.62 8.50
C SER A 38 36.93 3.10 8.29
N ASP A 39 35.76 3.49 8.77
CA ASP A 39 35.62 4.23 10.04
C ASP A 39 34.11 4.49 10.24
N ASP A 40 33.41 3.45 10.71
CA ASP A 40 32.08 3.61 11.27
C ASP A 40 32.24 4.34 12.60
N LEU A 41 31.71 5.57 12.68
CA LEU A 41 31.25 6.10 13.96
C LEU A 41 30.12 5.18 14.41
N ASP A 42 30.35 4.44 15.49
CA ASP A 42 29.35 3.62 16.15
C ASP A 42 28.13 4.53 16.42
N PRO A 43 26.91 4.19 15.95
CA PRO A 43 25.70 4.96 16.24
C PRO A 43 25.50 5.19 17.75
N ASN A 44 26.03 4.30 18.60
CA ASN A 44 26.03 4.48 20.04
C ASN A 44 26.97 5.60 20.50
N GLU A 45 28.07 5.86 19.79
CA GLU A 45 29.05 6.89 20.14
C GLU A 45 28.51 8.30 19.82
N ALA A 46 27.82 8.47 18.70
CA ALA A 46 27.13 9.73 18.37
C ALA A 46 25.97 10.03 19.34
N MET A 47 25.25 9.00 19.78
CA MET A 47 24.20 9.12 20.79
C MET A 47 24.80 9.47 22.17
N LEU A 48 25.92 8.85 22.55
CA LEU A 48 26.64 9.15 23.79
C LEU A 48 27.26 10.54 23.79
N GLU A 49 27.72 11.04 22.65
CA GLU A 49 28.27 12.39 22.49
C GLU A 49 27.17 13.46 22.64
N GLY A 50 25.99 13.25 22.04
CA GLY A 50 24.84 14.14 22.23
C GLY A 50 24.30 14.15 23.67
N ILE A 51 24.33 13.01 24.37
CA ILE A 51 23.97 12.93 25.79
C ILE A 51 24.99 13.67 26.65
N ARG A 52 26.29 13.60 26.33
CA ARG A 52 27.35 14.32 27.06
C ARG A 52 27.27 15.83 26.87
N GLU A 53 27.04 16.31 25.64
CA GLU A 53 26.90 17.74 25.36
C GLU A 53 25.72 18.37 26.13
N GLN A 54 24.59 17.68 26.24
CA GLN A 54 23.42 18.18 26.97
C GLN A 54 23.55 18.06 28.50
N ALA A 55 24.28 17.06 29.00
CA ALA A 55 24.59 16.93 30.42
C ALA A 55 25.52 18.04 30.92
N GLU A 56 26.44 18.50 30.05
CA GLU A 56 27.32 19.65 30.32
C GLU A 56 26.55 20.97 30.32
N GLU A 57 25.54 21.15 29.43
CA GLU A 57 24.68 22.34 29.43
C GLU A 57 23.75 22.44 30.66
N LEU A 58 23.37 21.31 31.26
CA LEU A 58 22.45 21.24 32.39
C LEU A 58 23.13 21.06 33.76
N GLY A 59 24.46 20.95 33.79
CA GLY A 59 25.26 20.97 35.02
C GLY A 59 25.06 19.76 35.95
N SER A 60 24.87 18.56 35.41
CA SER A 60 24.66 17.35 36.21
C SER A 60 25.87 16.40 36.19
N GLU A 61 26.75 16.51 37.19
CA GLU A 61 27.91 15.60 37.41
C GLU A 61 27.51 14.24 38.04
N SER A 62 26.24 13.83 37.99
CA SER A 62 25.71 12.67 38.72
C SER A 62 25.19 11.58 37.77
N LEU A 63 25.70 10.36 37.94
CA LEU A 63 25.31 9.17 37.16
C LEU A 63 23.83 8.79 37.34
N ASP A 64 23.23 9.06 38.50
CA ASP A 64 21.81 8.80 38.78
C ASP A 64 20.90 9.75 37.97
N SER A 65 21.39 10.95 37.68
CA SER A 65 20.68 11.97 36.88
C SER A 65 20.65 11.61 35.40
N LEU A 66 21.69 10.94 34.90
CA LEU A 66 21.77 10.47 33.52
C LEU A 66 20.79 9.34 33.23
N SER A 67 20.61 8.40 34.15
CA SER A 67 19.60 7.34 34.00
C SER A 67 18.17 7.90 34.02
N GLU A 68 17.87 8.86 34.90
CA GLU A 68 16.54 9.51 34.94
C GLU A 68 16.27 10.34 33.68
N LEU A 69 17.31 11.02 33.16
CA LEU A 69 17.24 11.75 31.89
C LEU A 69 17.05 10.79 30.70
N MET A 70 17.74 9.66 30.67
CA MET A 70 17.54 8.64 29.63
C MET A 70 16.11 8.08 29.68
N ASP A 71 15.55 7.83 30.86
CA ASP A 71 14.18 7.34 31.02
C ASP A 71 13.12 8.37 30.56
N THR A 72 13.46 9.65 30.50
CA THR A 72 12.56 10.71 30.00
C THR A 72 12.78 11.05 28.52
N ILE A 73 14.03 11.09 28.07
CA ILE A 73 14.40 11.48 26.70
C ILE A 73 14.06 10.37 25.71
N THR A 74 14.32 9.10 26.04
CA THR A 74 14.13 7.97 25.11
C THR A 74 12.66 7.81 24.68
N PRO A 75 11.67 7.84 25.60
CA PRO A 75 10.26 7.77 25.21
C PRO A 75 9.81 9.01 24.42
N GLN A 76 10.38 10.18 24.72
CA GLN A 76 9.98 11.43 24.06
C GLN A 76 10.55 11.54 22.64
N GLN A 77 11.79 11.09 22.41
CA GLN A 77 12.39 10.97 21.08
C GLN A 77 11.68 9.89 20.24
N GLN A 78 11.47 8.69 20.79
CA GLN A 78 10.71 7.63 20.09
C GLN A 78 9.30 8.08 19.70
N LYS A 79 8.64 8.87 20.56
CA LYS A 79 7.33 9.43 20.26
C LYS A 79 7.40 10.47 19.14
N GLN A 80 8.44 11.28 19.08
CA GLN A 80 8.62 12.30 18.04
C GLN A 80 9.00 11.66 16.69
N ASP A 81 9.91 10.69 16.71
CA ASP A 81 10.33 9.94 15.51
C ASP A 81 9.16 9.16 14.91
N ALA A 82 8.36 8.49 15.75
CA ALA A 82 7.14 7.80 15.30
C ALA A 82 6.11 8.77 14.68
N VAL A 83 6.00 10.00 15.18
CA VAL A 83 5.11 11.02 14.60
C VAL A 83 5.61 11.45 13.22
N ASP A 84 6.92 11.61 13.04
CA ASP A 84 7.51 11.98 11.76
C ASP A 84 7.39 10.82 10.72
N ASP A 85 7.57 9.58 11.16
CA ASP A 85 7.44 8.37 10.33
C ASP A 85 5.98 8.12 9.91
N PHE A 86 5.01 8.45 10.77
CA PHE A 86 3.57 8.33 10.51
C PHE A 86 2.93 9.59 9.91
N LEU A 87 3.74 10.50 9.37
CA LEU A 87 3.26 11.71 8.67
C LEU A 87 2.34 12.58 9.55
N GLY A 88 2.75 12.78 10.80
CA GLY A 88 2.04 13.59 11.79
C GLY A 88 1.04 12.81 12.65
N LEU A 89 0.77 11.53 12.36
CA LEU A 89 -0.10 10.72 13.20
C LEU A 89 0.65 10.30 14.48
N SER A 90 -0.02 10.42 15.62
CA SER A 90 0.43 9.76 16.84
C SER A 90 0.31 8.23 16.72
N SER A 91 1.05 7.49 17.55
CA SER A 91 0.95 6.02 17.60
C SER A 91 -0.46 5.53 17.91
N GLU A 92 -1.25 6.28 18.69
CA GLU A 92 -2.66 5.97 18.97
C GLU A 92 -3.53 6.12 17.71
N GLN A 93 -3.34 7.21 16.95
CA GLN A 93 -4.06 7.40 15.69
C GLN A 93 -3.65 6.34 14.65
N MET A 94 -2.36 5.97 14.58
CA MET A 94 -1.91 4.89 13.70
C MET A 94 -2.51 3.54 14.12
N HIS A 95 -2.56 3.24 15.42
CA HIS A 95 -3.23 2.03 15.92
C HIS A 95 -4.69 1.98 15.48
N ASP A 96 -5.43 3.08 15.61
CA ASP A 96 -6.82 3.19 15.16
C ASP A 96 -6.96 3.02 13.64
N PHE A 97 -6.02 3.53 12.85
CA PHE A 97 -5.99 3.32 11.40
C PHE A 97 -5.84 1.84 11.04
N LEU A 98 -4.96 1.11 11.73
CA LEU A 98 -4.65 -0.29 11.43
C LEU A 98 -5.74 -1.27 11.89
N HIS A 99 -6.40 -0.97 13.00
CA HIS A 99 -7.27 -1.95 13.67
C HIS A 99 -8.76 -1.58 13.64
N SER A 100 -9.10 -0.30 13.52
CA SER A 100 -10.50 0.16 13.61
C SER A 100 -10.83 1.33 12.68
N PRO A 101 -10.41 1.31 11.40
CA PRO A 101 -10.54 2.47 10.50
C PRO A 101 -12.01 2.86 10.22
N PHE A 102 -12.96 1.94 10.37
CA PHE A 102 -14.38 2.22 10.17
C PHE A 102 -15.12 2.65 11.45
N GLU A 103 -14.48 2.55 12.61
CA GLU A 103 -15.10 2.83 13.92
C GLU A 103 -14.65 4.15 14.54
N ARG A 104 -13.85 4.94 13.81
CA ARG A 104 -13.22 6.18 14.30
C ARG A 104 -13.60 7.40 13.46
N PRO A 105 -14.90 7.78 13.40
CA PRO A 105 -15.38 8.86 12.53
C PRO A 105 -14.83 10.25 12.86
N LYS A 106 -14.22 10.43 14.04
CA LYS A 106 -13.53 11.67 14.43
C LYS A 106 -12.10 11.76 13.90
N LEU A 107 -11.56 10.67 13.38
CA LEU A 107 -10.20 10.55 12.87
C LEU A 107 -10.22 10.32 11.35
N ILE A 108 -11.01 9.34 10.91
CA ILE A 108 -11.19 8.96 9.51
C ILE A 108 -12.68 8.69 9.27
N ARG A 109 -13.26 9.32 8.25
CA ARG A 109 -14.68 9.15 7.89
C ARG A 109 -14.81 8.75 6.43
N PHE A 110 -15.36 7.57 6.21
CA PHE A 110 -15.78 7.11 4.89
C PHE A 110 -17.16 7.67 4.55
N ALA A 111 -17.38 7.95 3.27
CA ALA A 111 -18.63 8.50 2.77
C ALA A 111 -19.69 7.40 2.61
N ASP A 112 -20.90 7.69 3.08
CA ASP A 112 -22.05 6.78 3.03
C ASP A 112 -22.70 6.71 1.63
N ASP A 113 -22.38 7.67 0.75
CA ASP A 113 -22.94 7.83 -0.59
C ASP A 113 -21.94 7.57 -1.72
N TRP A 114 -20.75 7.04 -1.41
CA TRP A 114 -19.69 6.80 -2.39
C TRP A 114 -20.06 5.69 -3.39
N GLN A 115 -20.03 6.03 -4.68
CA GLN A 115 -20.40 5.14 -5.78
C GLN A 115 -19.43 5.33 -6.96
N PRO A 116 -18.24 4.71 -6.90
CA PRO A 116 -17.21 4.90 -7.91
C PRO A 116 -17.57 4.15 -9.20
N LYS A 117 -17.25 4.75 -10.35
CA LYS A 117 -17.15 4.04 -11.63
C LYS A 117 -15.72 3.52 -11.75
N CYS A 118 -15.43 2.39 -11.11
CA CYS A 118 -14.11 1.77 -11.07
C CYS A 118 -14.11 0.34 -11.63
N LYS A 119 -12.92 -0.23 -11.79
CA LYS A 119 -12.72 -1.58 -12.36
C LYS A 119 -13.33 -2.67 -11.49
N PHE A 120 -13.19 -2.54 -10.16
CA PHE A 120 -13.83 -3.47 -9.22
C PHE A 120 -15.34 -3.53 -9.45
N MET A 121 -16.01 -2.36 -9.46
CA MET A 121 -17.46 -2.30 -9.63
C MET A 121 -17.90 -2.72 -11.04
N HIS A 122 -17.12 -2.41 -12.08
CA HIS A 122 -17.40 -2.87 -13.43
C HIS A 122 -17.42 -4.41 -13.54
N LEU A 123 -16.43 -5.08 -12.93
CA LEU A 123 -16.39 -6.54 -12.90
C LEU A 123 -17.50 -7.14 -12.04
N TYR A 124 -17.83 -6.50 -10.91
CA TYR A 124 -18.94 -6.93 -10.07
C TYR A 124 -20.28 -6.86 -10.81
N ASP A 125 -20.55 -5.73 -11.49
CA ASP A 125 -21.77 -5.54 -12.27
C ASP A 125 -21.88 -6.57 -13.39
N ALA A 126 -20.80 -6.81 -14.13
CA ALA A 126 -20.75 -7.83 -15.17
C ALA A 126 -20.98 -9.25 -14.61
N LEU A 127 -20.44 -9.54 -13.42
CA LEU A 127 -20.63 -10.82 -12.74
C LEU A 127 -22.09 -11.04 -12.33
N VAL A 128 -22.73 -10.04 -11.72
CA VAL A 128 -24.13 -10.14 -11.30
C VAL A 128 -25.08 -10.22 -12.48
N GLU A 129 -24.86 -9.42 -13.52
CA GLU A 129 -25.61 -9.49 -14.78
C GLU A 129 -25.52 -10.90 -15.39
N PHE A 130 -24.31 -11.47 -15.40
CA PHE A 130 -24.11 -12.82 -15.91
C PHE A 130 -24.78 -13.90 -15.05
N ILE A 131 -24.76 -13.77 -13.72
CA ILE A 131 -25.42 -14.70 -12.80
C ILE A 131 -26.94 -14.69 -13.04
N GLY A 132 -27.55 -13.50 -13.08
CA GLY A 132 -28.98 -13.30 -13.28
C GLY A 132 -29.88 -14.04 -12.27
N ASP A 133 -31.19 -13.98 -12.50
CA ASP A 133 -32.19 -14.56 -11.58
C ASP A 133 -32.14 -16.10 -11.54
N GLU A 134 -31.82 -16.75 -12.66
CA GLU A 134 -31.78 -18.22 -12.75
C GLU A 134 -30.49 -18.83 -12.16
N GLY A 135 -29.48 -17.99 -11.93
CA GLY A 135 -28.13 -18.38 -11.55
C GLY A 135 -27.37 -19.10 -12.66
N VAL A 136 -26.05 -19.14 -12.54
CA VAL A 136 -25.16 -19.74 -13.53
C VAL A 136 -24.60 -21.06 -13.05
N LYS A 137 -24.58 -22.07 -13.92
CA LYS A 137 -23.92 -23.35 -13.63
C LYS A 137 -22.41 -23.16 -13.54
N ALA A 138 -21.83 -23.52 -12.39
CA ALA A 138 -20.39 -23.56 -12.21
C ALA A 138 -19.78 -24.74 -13.00
N THR A 139 -18.51 -24.63 -13.30
CA THR A 139 -17.71 -25.77 -13.80
C THR A 139 -17.63 -26.87 -12.74
N ALA A 140 -17.16 -28.06 -13.12
CA ALA A 140 -16.98 -29.18 -12.18
C ALA A 140 -16.03 -28.84 -11.00
N ARG A 141 -15.17 -27.82 -11.16
CA ARG A 141 -14.26 -27.33 -10.12
C ARG A 141 -14.82 -26.13 -9.33
N GLY A 142 -16.11 -25.83 -9.48
CA GLY A 142 -16.74 -24.70 -8.78
C GLY A 142 -16.32 -23.32 -9.29
N ARG A 143 -15.90 -23.20 -10.55
CA ARG A 143 -15.45 -21.93 -11.18
C ARG A 143 -16.49 -21.38 -12.16
N LEU A 144 -16.39 -20.09 -12.50
CA LEU A 144 -17.22 -19.49 -13.55
C LEU A 144 -16.98 -20.16 -14.93
N PRO A 145 -18.01 -20.25 -15.80
CA PRO A 145 -17.88 -20.78 -17.15
C PRO A 145 -16.81 -20.08 -17.99
N PHE A 146 -15.85 -20.85 -18.48
CA PHE A 146 -14.69 -20.34 -19.22
C PHE A 146 -15.04 -19.46 -20.43
N LYS A 147 -16.10 -19.82 -21.18
CA LYS A 147 -16.49 -19.06 -22.39
C LYS A 147 -16.77 -17.59 -22.07
N TRP A 148 -17.58 -17.34 -21.04
CA TRP A 148 -17.93 -15.99 -20.60
C TRP A 148 -16.75 -15.29 -19.94
N THR A 149 -16.03 -15.99 -19.06
CA THR A 149 -14.80 -15.45 -18.42
C THR A 149 -13.80 -14.95 -19.46
N LYS A 150 -13.58 -15.72 -20.52
CA LYS A 150 -12.66 -15.35 -21.59
C LYS A 150 -13.15 -14.14 -22.37
N GLU A 151 -14.42 -14.07 -22.70
CA GLU A 151 -15.01 -12.92 -23.39
C GLU A 151 -14.87 -11.62 -22.58
N LEU A 152 -15.09 -11.69 -21.26
CA LEU A 152 -14.87 -10.55 -20.37
C LEU A 152 -13.38 -10.18 -20.29
N TYR A 153 -12.49 -11.17 -20.14
CA TYR A 153 -11.04 -10.94 -20.09
C TYR A 153 -10.48 -10.30 -21.37
N ASP A 154 -10.93 -10.75 -22.54
CA ASP A 154 -10.47 -10.24 -23.83
C ASP A 154 -10.76 -8.73 -23.96
N ASN A 155 -11.84 -8.23 -23.33
CA ASN A 155 -12.24 -6.82 -23.32
C ASN A 155 -11.81 -6.03 -22.07
N TYR A 156 -11.23 -6.68 -21.06
CA TYR A 156 -10.83 -6.04 -19.82
C TYR A 156 -9.49 -5.31 -19.97
N ASP A 157 -9.41 -4.10 -19.43
CA ASP A 157 -8.17 -3.34 -19.27
C ASP A 157 -7.91 -3.14 -17.78
N ASP A 158 -6.82 -3.71 -17.27
CA ASP A 158 -6.39 -3.55 -15.89
C ASP A 158 -5.70 -2.21 -15.64
N GLY A 159 -5.49 -1.40 -16.69
CA GLY A 159 -4.87 -0.09 -16.71
C GLY A 159 -3.50 -0.04 -16.06
N THR A 160 -2.82 -1.18 -16.00
CA THR A 160 -1.38 -1.25 -15.76
C THR A 160 -0.70 -1.52 -17.10
N LEU A 161 0.62 -1.43 -17.13
CA LEU A 161 1.40 -1.94 -18.27
C LEU A 161 1.61 -3.45 -18.23
N GLU A 162 0.93 -4.20 -17.35
CA GLU A 162 1.03 -5.65 -17.39
C GLU A 162 0.59 -6.14 -18.76
N LEU A 163 1.55 -6.66 -19.52
CA LEU A 163 1.27 -7.39 -20.73
C LEU A 163 0.34 -8.51 -20.33
N LYS A 164 -0.90 -8.53 -20.85
CA LYS A 164 -1.79 -9.71 -20.77
C LYS A 164 -0.93 -10.93 -21.10
N THR A 165 -0.51 -11.68 -20.08
CA THR A 165 0.61 -12.63 -20.16
C THR A 165 0.31 -13.84 -21.04
N GLY A 166 -0.90 -13.91 -21.58
CA GLY A 166 -1.32 -14.81 -22.61
C GLY A 166 -2.83 -15.02 -22.58
N LYS A 167 -3.26 -16.11 -23.23
CA LYS A 167 -4.62 -16.63 -23.15
C LYS A 167 -4.85 -17.23 -21.77
N ILE A 168 -5.85 -16.74 -21.03
CA ILE A 168 -6.32 -17.42 -19.82
C ILE A 168 -6.94 -18.78 -20.15
N ARG A 169 -6.84 -19.73 -19.22
CA ARG A 169 -7.41 -21.09 -19.33
C ARG A 169 -8.55 -21.35 -18.36
N SER A 170 -8.69 -20.51 -17.34
CA SER A 170 -9.78 -20.59 -16.36
C SER A 170 -9.97 -19.24 -15.68
N GLU A 171 -11.08 -19.08 -14.93
CA GLU A 171 -11.37 -17.87 -14.18
C GLU A 171 -10.32 -17.52 -13.12
N MET A 172 -9.65 -18.50 -12.51
CA MET A 172 -8.53 -18.23 -11.58
C MET A 172 -7.34 -17.50 -12.24
N GLU A 173 -7.16 -17.63 -13.55
CA GLU A 173 -6.10 -16.91 -14.29
C GLU A 173 -6.55 -15.49 -14.67
N PHE A 174 -7.82 -15.14 -14.45
CA PHE A 174 -8.31 -13.77 -14.50
C PHE A 174 -8.41 -13.22 -13.07
N ASP A 175 -7.24 -12.89 -12.50
CA ASP A 175 -7.07 -12.50 -11.09
C ASP A 175 -8.08 -11.45 -10.61
N ALA A 176 -8.29 -10.37 -11.38
CA ALA A 176 -9.21 -9.30 -11.00
C ALA A 176 -10.68 -9.79 -10.87
N LEU A 177 -11.15 -10.61 -11.82
CA LEU A 177 -12.50 -11.18 -11.75
C LEU A 177 -12.62 -12.22 -10.63
N HIS A 178 -11.60 -13.06 -10.47
CA HIS A 178 -11.56 -14.06 -9.42
C HIS A 178 -11.64 -13.42 -8.03
N THR A 179 -10.88 -12.35 -7.84
CA THR A 179 -10.89 -11.51 -6.65
C THR A 179 -12.29 -10.98 -6.37
N VAL A 180 -12.93 -10.32 -7.35
CA VAL A 180 -14.28 -9.77 -7.20
C VAL A 180 -15.31 -10.84 -6.82
N ARG A 181 -15.25 -12.02 -7.44
CA ARG A 181 -16.14 -13.13 -7.09
C ARG A 181 -15.95 -13.57 -5.64
N ILE A 182 -14.70 -13.77 -5.20
CA ILE A 182 -14.41 -14.21 -3.81
C ILE A 182 -14.86 -13.12 -2.82
N THR A 183 -14.53 -11.85 -3.07
CA THR A 183 -14.97 -10.75 -2.21
C THR A 183 -16.49 -10.69 -2.10
N ALA A 184 -17.22 -10.86 -3.21
CA ALA A 184 -18.68 -10.88 -3.20
C ALA A 184 -19.27 -12.11 -2.48
N GLU A 185 -18.57 -13.26 -2.50
CA GLU A 185 -18.94 -14.44 -1.71
C GLU A 185 -18.71 -14.22 -0.21
N GLN A 186 -17.57 -13.64 0.18
CA GLN A 186 -17.24 -13.30 1.56
C GLN A 186 -18.22 -12.27 2.13
N ALA A 187 -18.55 -11.25 1.33
CA ALA A 187 -19.59 -10.27 1.63
C ALA A 187 -21.03 -10.87 1.70
N GLY A 188 -21.20 -12.16 1.41
CA GLY A 188 -22.51 -12.83 1.46
C GLY A 188 -23.48 -12.39 0.36
N LEU A 189 -23.01 -11.79 -0.73
CA LEU A 189 -23.83 -11.30 -1.84
C LEU A 189 -24.07 -12.39 -2.90
N ILE A 190 -23.10 -13.29 -3.06
CA ILE A 190 -23.14 -14.40 -4.01
C ILE A 190 -22.90 -15.71 -3.24
N GLU A 191 -23.56 -16.78 -3.64
CA GLU A 191 -23.28 -18.13 -3.13
C GLU A 191 -23.09 -19.15 -4.27
N LEU A 192 -22.20 -20.11 -4.07
CA LEU A 192 -22.11 -21.33 -4.89
C LEU A 192 -22.86 -22.47 -4.21
N LYS A 193 -24.07 -22.78 -4.71
CA LYS A 193 -24.95 -23.79 -4.12
C LYS A 193 -25.39 -24.82 -5.15
N LYS A 194 -25.21 -26.10 -4.82
CA LYS A 194 -25.55 -27.23 -5.72
C LYS A 194 -24.96 -27.07 -7.13
N GLY A 195 -23.72 -26.57 -7.21
CA GLY A 195 -23.01 -26.35 -8.47
C GLY A 195 -23.52 -25.17 -9.32
N ARG A 196 -24.24 -24.22 -8.73
CA ARG A 196 -24.66 -22.98 -9.37
C ARG A 196 -24.30 -21.75 -8.52
N PHE A 197 -23.78 -20.72 -9.19
CA PHE A 197 -23.68 -19.38 -8.61
C PHE A 197 -25.06 -18.71 -8.62
N ARG A 198 -25.41 -18.06 -7.52
CA ARG A 198 -26.66 -17.31 -7.33
C ARG A 198 -26.39 -16.09 -6.48
N LEU A 199 -27.22 -15.06 -6.66
CA LEU A 199 -27.36 -14.02 -5.65
C LEU A 199 -28.02 -14.60 -4.40
N THR A 200 -27.57 -14.15 -3.23
CA THR A 200 -28.31 -14.37 -1.97
C THR A 200 -29.48 -13.39 -1.89
N ASP A 201 -30.37 -13.56 -0.90
CA ASP A 201 -31.48 -12.61 -0.69
C ASP A 201 -30.96 -11.17 -0.49
N ILE A 202 -29.89 -11.01 0.29
CA ILE A 202 -29.21 -9.72 0.51
C ILE A 202 -28.58 -9.23 -0.80
N GLY A 203 -27.91 -10.11 -1.54
CA GLY A 203 -27.30 -9.79 -2.82
C GLY A 203 -28.31 -9.29 -3.86
N THR A 204 -29.51 -9.86 -3.88
CA THR A 204 -30.63 -9.41 -4.72
C THR A 204 -31.21 -8.08 -4.25
N GLU A 205 -31.44 -7.91 -2.95
CA GLU A 205 -32.01 -6.69 -2.37
C GLU A 205 -31.12 -5.46 -2.61
N LEU A 206 -29.80 -5.63 -2.55
CA LEU A 206 -28.82 -4.57 -2.77
C LEU A 206 -28.60 -4.19 -4.24
N GLN A 207 -29.21 -4.88 -5.21
CA GLN A 207 -29.18 -4.47 -6.62
C GLN A 207 -30.08 -3.26 -6.91
N ALA A 208 -30.96 -2.90 -5.97
CA ALA A 208 -31.82 -1.73 -6.12
C ALA A 208 -30.98 -0.44 -6.25
N PRO A 209 -31.22 0.45 -7.23
CA PRO A 209 -30.39 1.63 -7.47
C PRO A 209 -30.21 2.53 -6.24
N GLU A 210 -31.24 2.66 -5.40
CA GLU A 210 -31.23 3.44 -4.17
C GLU A 210 -30.30 2.87 -3.07
N ARG A 211 -29.91 1.60 -3.18
CA ARG A 211 -29.01 0.91 -2.25
C ARG A 211 -27.58 0.75 -2.78
N ARG A 212 -27.28 1.36 -3.94
CA ARG A 212 -25.99 1.19 -4.60
C ARG A 212 -24.79 1.59 -3.73
N ALA A 213 -24.91 2.66 -2.94
CA ALA A 213 -23.83 3.07 -2.03
C ALA A 213 -23.59 2.06 -0.90
N GLU A 214 -24.65 1.48 -0.35
CA GLU A 214 -24.57 0.43 0.67
C GLU A 214 -23.88 -0.82 0.11
N LEU A 215 -24.24 -1.23 -1.10
CA LEU A 215 -23.58 -2.33 -1.82
C LEU A 215 -22.08 -2.09 -1.99
N VAL A 216 -21.70 -0.89 -2.48
CA VAL A 216 -20.30 -0.50 -2.65
C VAL A 216 -19.56 -0.53 -1.32
N ARG A 217 -20.19 -0.04 -0.25
CA ARG A 217 -19.62 -0.02 1.10
C ARG A 217 -19.31 -1.42 1.59
N ILE A 218 -20.27 -2.35 1.49
CA ILE A 218 -20.11 -3.75 1.88
C ILE A 218 -18.96 -4.42 1.10
N LEU A 219 -18.91 -4.21 -0.22
CA LEU A 219 -17.84 -4.78 -1.06
C LEU A 219 -16.46 -4.19 -0.71
N PHE A 220 -16.39 -2.88 -0.42
CA PHE A 220 -15.15 -2.21 -0.04
C PHE A 220 -14.64 -2.69 1.32
N GLU A 221 -15.52 -2.80 2.32
CA GLU A 221 -15.19 -3.36 3.64
C GLU A 221 -14.72 -4.81 3.52
N ALA A 222 -15.48 -5.66 2.80
CA ALA A 222 -15.09 -7.05 2.57
C ALA A 222 -13.73 -7.17 1.85
N TYR A 223 -13.46 -6.33 0.85
CA TYR A 223 -12.17 -6.32 0.17
C TYR A 223 -11.00 -5.94 1.09
N THR A 224 -11.21 -4.95 1.96
CA THR A 224 -10.14 -4.40 2.82
C THR A 224 -9.93 -5.21 4.10
N GLN A 225 -10.97 -5.88 4.62
CA GLN A 225 -10.93 -6.57 5.92
C GLN A 225 -11.05 -8.10 5.84
N GLU A 226 -11.73 -8.67 4.85
CA GLU A 226 -12.04 -10.10 4.80
C GLU A 226 -11.27 -10.85 3.69
N PHE A 227 -11.12 -10.23 2.53
CA PHE A 227 -10.37 -10.80 1.42
C PHE A 227 -8.87 -10.75 1.73
N ASN A 228 -8.17 -11.89 1.69
CA ASN A 228 -6.73 -11.94 1.90
C ASN A 228 -5.99 -11.45 0.64
N TRP A 229 -5.31 -10.30 0.72
CA TRP A 229 -4.60 -9.71 -0.43
C TRP A 229 -3.45 -10.58 -0.94
N ALA A 230 -2.77 -11.32 -0.07
CA ALA A 230 -1.67 -12.21 -0.44
C ALA A 230 -2.11 -13.43 -1.27
N TYR A 231 -3.40 -13.77 -1.21
CA TYR A 231 -3.96 -14.82 -2.06
C TYR A 231 -3.74 -14.56 -3.57
N ARG A 232 -3.71 -13.28 -3.98
CA ARG A 232 -3.61 -12.87 -5.39
C ARG A 232 -2.22 -13.02 -6.00
N ASP A 233 -1.17 -13.02 -5.18
CA ASP A 233 0.23 -13.21 -5.63
C ASP A 233 0.87 -14.50 -5.11
N GLN A 234 0.22 -15.19 -4.16
CA GLN A 234 0.74 -16.41 -3.53
C GLN A 234 2.08 -16.18 -2.80
N ALA A 235 2.40 -14.91 -2.48
CA ALA A 235 3.56 -14.53 -1.69
C ALA A 235 3.24 -14.51 -0.19
N ASP A 236 4.24 -14.21 0.63
CA ASP A 236 4.07 -14.06 2.08
C ASP A 236 2.97 -13.07 2.44
N GLU A 237 2.24 -13.36 3.51
CA GLU A 237 1.06 -12.58 3.88
C GLU A 237 1.38 -11.12 4.19
N LEU A 238 2.49 -10.86 4.90
CA LEU A 238 2.90 -9.53 5.38
C LEU A 238 1.67 -8.70 5.78
N GLU A 239 0.97 -9.14 6.83
CA GLU A 239 -0.37 -8.67 7.23
C GLU A 239 -0.46 -7.14 7.26
N ILE A 240 0.64 -6.48 7.66
CA ILE A 240 0.74 -5.03 7.74
C ILE A 240 0.42 -4.31 6.42
N ILE A 241 0.74 -4.90 5.26
CA ILE A 241 0.45 -4.29 3.96
C ILE A 241 -1.06 -4.08 3.79
N GLN A 242 -1.88 -5.10 4.08
CA GLN A 242 -3.34 -4.98 4.02
C GLN A 242 -3.90 -4.17 5.19
N ARG A 243 -3.43 -4.41 6.43
CA ARG A 243 -3.90 -3.67 7.63
C ARG A 243 -3.68 -2.16 7.50
N SER A 244 -2.62 -1.77 6.79
CA SER A 244 -2.28 -0.37 6.55
C SER A 244 -3.07 0.32 5.43
N PHE A 245 -4.11 -0.30 4.86
CA PHE A 245 -4.84 0.29 3.72
C PHE A 245 -5.33 1.72 3.98
N SER A 246 -5.82 2.00 5.19
CA SER A 246 -6.28 3.33 5.62
C SER A 246 -5.14 4.35 5.68
N PHE A 247 -3.94 3.90 6.07
CA PHE A 247 -2.73 4.70 6.02
C PHE A 247 -2.26 4.94 4.57
N THR A 248 -2.38 3.96 3.68
CA THR A 248 -2.18 4.18 2.24
C THR A 248 -3.11 5.26 1.70
N LEU A 249 -4.41 5.22 2.05
CA LEU A 249 -5.36 6.27 1.68
C LEU A 249 -4.94 7.65 2.22
N TYR A 250 -4.44 7.71 3.45
CA TYR A 250 -3.95 8.94 4.06
C TYR A 250 -2.71 9.49 3.36
N MET A 251 -1.72 8.65 3.07
CA MET A 251 -0.54 9.04 2.28
C MET A 251 -0.94 9.60 0.92
N LEU A 252 -1.89 8.95 0.23
CA LEU A 252 -2.44 9.43 -1.03
C LEU A 252 -3.21 10.74 -0.87
N SER A 253 -3.89 10.96 0.26
CA SER A 253 -4.61 12.21 0.51
C SER A 253 -3.68 13.41 0.67
N ILE A 254 -2.51 13.22 1.29
CA ILE A 254 -1.51 14.26 1.52
C ILE A 254 -0.70 14.52 0.25
N PHE A 255 -0.19 13.46 -0.39
CA PHE A 255 0.79 13.58 -1.46
C PHE A 255 0.22 13.36 -2.86
N GLY A 256 -0.97 12.77 -2.99
CA GLY A 256 -1.51 12.32 -4.27
C GLY A 256 -1.98 13.42 -5.22
N GLU A 257 -2.13 14.67 -4.74
CA GLU A 257 -2.56 15.79 -5.60
C GLU A 257 -1.54 16.07 -6.72
N GLN A 258 -0.25 15.98 -6.40
CA GLN A 258 0.80 16.13 -7.41
C GLN A 258 1.29 14.75 -7.82
N THR A 259 1.45 14.58 -9.13
CA THR A 259 2.04 13.38 -9.73
C THR A 259 3.41 13.11 -9.10
N ARG A 260 3.59 11.89 -8.57
CA ARG A 260 4.83 11.45 -7.91
C ARG A 260 5.19 10.04 -8.31
N HIS A 261 6.48 9.77 -8.45
CA HIS A 261 6.97 8.41 -8.71
C HIS A 261 6.52 7.44 -7.61
N VAL A 262 6.18 6.21 -7.99
CA VAL A 262 5.66 5.20 -7.07
C VAL A 262 6.60 4.89 -5.90
N ASP A 263 7.92 4.98 -6.14
CA ASP A 263 8.93 4.82 -5.10
C ASP A 263 8.75 5.76 -3.91
N TYR A 264 8.22 6.97 -4.14
CA TYR A 264 7.94 7.87 -3.03
C TYR A 264 7.03 7.21 -1.99
N TYR A 265 5.97 6.54 -2.44
CA TYR A 265 5.01 5.85 -1.57
C TYR A 265 5.59 4.55 -1.00
N ARG A 266 6.37 3.81 -1.79
CA ARG A 266 7.03 2.56 -1.34
C ARG A 266 7.99 2.82 -0.18
N HIS A 267 8.84 3.86 -0.30
CA HIS A 267 9.78 4.23 0.75
C HIS A 267 9.07 4.79 1.99
N ARG A 268 7.99 5.57 1.82
CA ARG A 268 7.19 6.06 2.96
C ARG A 268 6.51 4.93 3.72
N PHE A 269 5.99 3.93 3.02
CA PHE A 269 5.44 2.74 3.66
C PHE A 269 6.51 1.99 4.45
N LEU A 270 7.67 1.74 3.85
CA LEU A 270 8.78 1.05 4.51
C LEU A 270 9.30 1.83 5.73
N GLN A 271 9.37 3.16 5.64
CA GLN A 271 9.72 4.04 6.76
C GLN A 271 8.72 3.91 7.92
N ALA A 272 7.41 3.85 7.64
CA ALA A 272 6.40 3.68 8.67
C ALA A 272 6.41 2.26 9.29
N PHE A 273 6.78 1.23 8.53
CA PHE A 273 6.71 -0.17 8.97
C PHE A 273 8.02 -0.93 8.72
N PRO A 274 9.15 -0.52 9.32
CA PRO A 274 10.45 -1.15 9.08
C PRO A 274 10.50 -2.61 9.56
N ALA A 275 9.72 -2.95 10.60
CA ALA A 275 9.64 -4.33 11.11
C ALA A 275 9.08 -5.34 10.09
N SER A 276 8.35 -4.88 9.06
CA SER A 276 7.83 -5.74 7.99
C SER A 276 8.92 -6.49 7.22
N VAL A 277 10.16 -5.99 7.25
CA VAL A 277 11.34 -6.61 6.62
C VAL A 277 11.72 -7.92 7.32
N GLU A 278 11.44 -8.05 8.62
CA GLU A 278 11.74 -9.25 9.41
C GLU A 278 10.75 -10.39 9.15
N GLU A 279 9.58 -10.08 8.59
CA GLU A 279 8.52 -11.05 8.29
C GLU A 279 8.69 -11.74 6.92
N VAL A 280 9.58 -11.22 6.07
CA VAL A 280 9.86 -11.76 4.74
C VAL A 280 10.57 -13.11 4.85
N LYS A 281 10.05 -14.14 4.16
CA LYS A 281 10.59 -15.50 4.17
C LYS A 281 11.03 -15.91 2.77
N ASP A 282 12.16 -16.61 2.69
CA ASP A 282 12.54 -17.40 1.51
C ASP A 282 12.66 -16.60 0.17
N TYR A 283 13.29 -15.42 0.21
CA TYR A 283 13.68 -14.65 -0.99
C TYR A 283 15.22 -14.52 -1.11
N ASP A 284 15.91 -15.64 -1.33
CA ASP A 284 17.39 -15.72 -1.29
C ASP A 284 18.13 -14.77 -2.27
N GLU A 285 17.46 -14.27 -3.31
CA GLU A 285 18.05 -13.45 -4.37
C GLU A 285 17.76 -11.94 -4.23
N LEU A 286 16.92 -11.52 -3.28
CA LEU A 286 16.47 -10.13 -3.13
C LEU A 286 16.70 -9.64 -1.71
N ARG A 287 16.91 -8.33 -1.55
CA ARG A 287 16.88 -7.72 -0.22
C ARG A 287 15.43 -7.69 0.29
N ASN A 288 15.22 -8.01 1.55
CA ASN A 288 13.88 -8.05 2.15
C ASN A 288 13.13 -6.71 1.99
N GLU A 289 13.84 -5.58 2.06
CA GLU A 289 13.26 -4.25 1.81
C GLU A 289 12.69 -4.13 0.40
N ASP A 290 13.41 -4.65 -0.61
CA ASP A 290 12.95 -4.62 -2.00
C ASP A 290 11.72 -5.51 -2.19
N VAL A 291 11.64 -6.63 -1.46
CA VAL A 291 10.46 -7.52 -1.41
C VAL A 291 9.26 -6.80 -0.81
N VAL A 292 9.39 -6.22 0.39
CA VAL A 292 8.32 -5.45 1.06
C VAL A 292 7.82 -4.34 0.15
N MET A 293 8.72 -3.53 -0.40
CA MET A 293 8.36 -2.42 -1.29
C MET A 293 7.66 -2.90 -2.56
N SER A 294 8.02 -4.08 -3.08
CA SER A 294 7.38 -4.66 -4.26
C SER A 294 5.98 -5.21 -3.94
N LEU A 295 5.82 -5.88 -2.81
CA LEU A 295 4.52 -6.39 -2.34
C LEU A 295 3.58 -5.25 -1.96
N TYR A 296 4.06 -4.21 -1.30
CA TYR A 296 3.28 -3.01 -1.01
C TYR A 296 2.79 -2.35 -2.31
N ASN A 297 3.68 -2.19 -3.29
CA ASN A 297 3.29 -1.63 -4.57
C ASN A 297 2.19 -2.45 -5.25
N LEU A 298 2.44 -3.75 -5.42
CA LEU A 298 1.49 -4.64 -6.09
C LEU A 298 0.13 -4.64 -5.37
N ARG A 299 0.11 -4.84 -4.05
CA ARG A 299 -1.12 -5.05 -3.29
C ARG A 299 -1.87 -3.75 -3.01
N SER A 300 -1.18 -2.71 -2.52
CA SER A 300 -1.82 -1.47 -2.07
C SER A 300 -2.03 -0.46 -3.19
N ILE A 301 -1.12 -0.37 -4.17
CA ILE A 301 -1.23 0.60 -5.26
C ILE A 301 -2.02 0.02 -6.43
N GLU A 302 -1.53 -1.05 -7.06
CA GLU A 302 -2.11 -1.57 -8.29
C GLU A 302 -3.41 -2.35 -8.02
N ARG A 303 -3.37 -3.26 -7.05
CA ARG A 303 -4.47 -4.19 -6.78
C ARG A 303 -5.57 -3.62 -5.89
N PHE A 304 -5.30 -2.54 -5.16
CA PHE A 304 -6.27 -1.83 -4.32
C PHE A 304 -6.60 -0.43 -4.85
N ALA A 305 -5.67 0.53 -4.72
CA ALA A 305 -5.99 1.93 -4.99
C ALA A 305 -6.40 2.17 -6.46
N LEU A 306 -5.66 1.61 -7.42
CA LEU A 306 -6.01 1.68 -8.84
C LEU A 306 -7.28 0.89 -9.15
N PHE A 307 -7.47 -0.27 -8.52
CA PHE A 307 -8.62 -1.14 -8.77
C PHE A 307 -9.95 -0.49 -8.38
N PHE A 308 -9.95 0.27 -7.28
CA PHE A 308 -11.08 1.10 -6.84
C PHE A 308 -11.11 2.50 -7.47
N GLY A 309 -10.18 2.81 -8.37
CA GLY A 309 -10.15 4.08 -9.12
C GLY A 309 -9.76 5.29 -8.28
N LEU A 310 -9.07 5.08 -7.16
CA LEU A 310 -8.62 6.12 -6.23
C LEU A 310 -7.39 6.86 -6.74
N ILE A 311 -6.66 6.23 -7.66
CA ILE A 311 -5.49 6.78 -8.32
C ILE A 311 -5.50 6.50 -9.82
N THR A 312 -4.66 7.21 -10.56
CA THR A 312 -4.25 6.93 -11.94
C THR A 312 -2.75 6.72 -12.00
N LEU A 313 -2.30 5.87 -12.93
CA LEU A 313 -0.89 5.65 -13.22
C LEU A 313 -0.48 6.45 -14.47
N GLU A 314 0.69 7.07 -14.41
CA GLU A 314 1.31 7.81 -15.52
C GLU A 314 2.68 7.18 -15.81
N TYR A 315 2.81 6.60 -17.00
CA TYR A 315 4.04 5.96 -17.47
C TYR A 315 4.85 6.92 -18.35
N PRO A 316 6.19 6.88 -18.31
CA PRO A 316 7.03 7.66 -19.22
C PRO A 316 6.89 7.15 -20.66
N ASP A 317 7.19 8.01 -21.65
CA ASP A 317 7.14 7.67 -23.08
C ASP A 317 8.01 6.45 -23.45
N LYS A 318 9.08 6.22 -22.69
CA LYS A 318 10.00 5.09 -22.85
C LYS A 318 10.10 4.33 -21.54
N ILE A 319 9.33 3.26 -21.45
CA ILE A 319 9.34 2.37 -20.29
C ILE A 319 10.63 1.55 -20.32
N LYS A 320 11.44 1.69 -19.27
CA LYS A 320 12.64 0.86 -19.03
C LYS A 320 12.37 -0.22 -17.98
N ASP A 321 11.49 0.08 -17.02
CA ASP A 321 11.05 -0.79 -15.95
C ASP A 321 9.52 -0.68 -15.82
N ARG A 322 8.83 -1.79 -15.54
CA ARG A 322 7.39 -1.80 -15.26
C ARG A 322 7.03 -1.01 -13.99
N LEU A 323 7.99 -0.82 -13.09
CA LEU A 323 7.86 -0.02 -11.89
C LEU A 323 8.20 1.47 -12.12
N ASP A 324 8.60 1.84 -13.33
CA ASP A 324 8.86 3.24 -13.70
C ASP A 324 7.54 3.92 -14.06
N TYR A 325 6.81 4.33 -13.03
CA TYR A 325 5.58 5.08 -13.17
C TYR A 325 5.32 6.02 -12.01
N SER A 326 4.53 7.03 -12.31
CA SER A 326 4.03 7.97 -11.33
C SER A 326 2.56 7.75 -11.02
N ILE A 327 2.18 8.13 -9.81
CA ILE A 327 0.84 8.02 -9.26
C ILE A 327 0.29 9.43 -9.07
N LYS A 328 -0.99 9.60 -9.40
CA LYS A 328 -1.79 10.77 -9.03
C LYS A 328 -3.11 10.30 -8.43
N LYS A 329 -3.59 10.91 -7.35
CA LYS A 329 -4.93 10.62 -6.83
C LYS A 329 -6.00 11.13 -7.78
N THR A 330 -7.15 10.50 -7.75
CA THR A 330 -8.36 11.00 -8.40
C THR A 330 -9.29 11.64 -7.37
N ASP A 331 -10.28 12.39 -7.84
CA ASP A 331 -11.37 12.89 -7.00
C ASP A 331 -12.15 11.78 -6.27
N GLN A 332 -12.02 10.50 -6.68
CA GLN A 332 -12.67 9.39 -5.99
C GLN A 332 -12.10 9.19 -4.58
N LEU A 333 -10.83 9.51 -4.34
CA LEU A 333 -10.25 9.42 -3.00
C LEU A 333 -10.93 10.41 -2.05
N ASP A 334 -11.08 11.67 -2.47
CA ASP A 334 -11.68 12.73 -1.66
C ASP A 334 -13.20 12.54 -1.49
N LYS A 335 -13.85 11.86 -2.44
CA LYS A 335 -15.25 11.41 -2.32
C LYS A 335 -15.41 10.21 -1.40
N LEU A 336 -14.41 9.32 -1.34
CA LEU A 336 -14.44 8.12 -0.51
C LEU A 336 -14.24 8.45 0.96
N VAL A 337 -13.22 9.25 1.31
CA VAL A 337 -12.77 9.36 2.70
C VAL A 337 -12.28 10.77 3.04
N LYS A 338 -12.53 11.18 4.29
CA LYS A 338 -12.01 12.40 4.91
C LYS A 338 -11.19 12.07 6.15
N PHE A 339 -10.09 12.79 6.33
CA PHE A 339 -9.20 12.68 7.49
C PHE A 339 -9.28 13.95 8.34
N TYR A 340 -9.20 13.81 9.67
CA TYR A 340 -9.34 14.91 10.64
C TYR A 340 -8.15 15.00 11.62
N CYS A 341 -7.04 14.34 11.27
CA CYS A 341 -5.81 14.31 12.05
C CYS A 341 -4.91 15.53 11.83
#